data_AF-A0A354GL49-F1
#
_entry.id   AF-A0A354GL49-F1
#
_cell.length_a   1.000
_cell.length_b   1.000
_cell.length_c   1.000
_cell.angle_alpha   90.00
_cell.angle_beta   90.00
_cell.angle_gamma   90.00
#
_symmetry.space_group_name_H-M   'P 1'
#
loop_
_entity.id
_entity.type
_entity.pdbx_description
1 polymer ?
#
loop_
_entity_poly.entity_id
_entity_poly.type
_entity_poly.pdbx_seq_one_letter_code
_entity_poly.pdbx_strand_id
1 'polypeptide(L)'
;MDPPKSNDAPRQVDSPKPADPVHAQPKLRARLSKSGKVLIVLAVLFVAVIGVLYHYIVSGGMIARQKPAAVETFIANWLVDLSIPNDVKGLKNPLSSSPGGADAAAGRELYQKNCQACHGYDGSGKTEAGLGLFPPPLDLSHAAIVKRKRTDGELFYFIRNGVRNTAMPGWQMPEQQTWQLVSYIRNLPLTVSVDGQAAAGNVAFAGVAHYTGSTSCKTCHSDLYERWSKTPMANVVRDPREHPDAIIPDLSKPDPLVKFTVDDVALVYGSIWKQRYFKKVGDDYFVLPAQWDVTHKKWKPYVVKDDWWVAHYPPDNFQRPTSTLCDGCHSVNYNVQNKTVTEWNVGCERCHGPGSEHVKQPTSSNIVNSARLGYVPANDACIQCHSQGRPLENPIAGKYYDWPVGYDVTKKLSDYWSLEEHKLGETSFTHFADGTAHKNRMQGNDFVQSLMYTHGVTCFTCHEVHGTEYNANLRKPANVLCLDCHGPSSPNGPHAPTIAQHTHHKPDSAGNECISCHMPKIAQTLGDVNVRSHTFRFVTAAMSESLKIPNACNVCHTDKSTKWATDALTTWTDRSPWRMGK
;
A
#
# COMPACT_ATOMS: atom_id res chain seq x y z
N MET A 1 74.13 25.14 75.45
CA MET A 1 74.74 26.49 75.36
C MET A 1 75.33 26.63 73.98
N ASP A 2 74.65 27.41 73.13
CA ASP A 2 75.14 28.56 72.36
C ASP A 2 76.65 28.70 71.94
N PRO A 3 76.93 29.55 70.93
CA PRO A 3 77.90 29.38 69.84
C PRO A 3 79.36 29.59 70.27
N PRO A 4 80.33 29.73 69.32
CA PRO A 4 80.91 31.07 69.21
C PRO A 4 81.47 31.48 67.84
N LYS A 5 81.44 32.80 67.62
CA LYS A 5 82.50 33.53 66.93
C LYS A 5 83.68 33.74 67.90
N SER A 6 84.89 33.48 67.39
CA SER A 6 86.22 34.08 67.67
C SER A 6 87.26 32.97 67.42
N ASN A 7 88.46 33.16 66.88
CA ASN A 7 89.22 34.33 66.49
C ASN A 7 90.42 33.86 65.63
N ASP A 8 90.99 34.80 64.87
CA ASP A 8 92.42 35.02 64.61
C ASP A 8 93.32 33.94 63.93
N ALA A 9 93.66 34.26 62.65
CA ALA A 9 95.02 34.51 62.11
C ALA A 9 96.14 33.43 62.17
N PRO A 10 97.31 33.59 61.46
CA PRO A 10 97.53 33.91 60.04
C PRO A 10 98.62 33.02 59.34
N ARG A 11 98.73 33.16 58.00
CA ARG A 11 99.90 33.06 57.07
C ARG A 11 100.96 31.92 57.14
N GLN A 12 101.20 31.28 55.99
CA GLN A 12 102.47 31.13 55.19
C GLN A 12 102.33 29.90 54.26
N VAL A 13 102.32 29.96 52.91
CA VAL A 13 103.45 30.09 51.94
C VAL A 13 104.60 29.11 52.31
N ASP A 14 104.92 28.03 51.58
CA ASP A 14 105.20 27.90 50.14
C ASP A 14 105.20 26.41 49.67
N SER A 15 104.87 26.19 48.38
CA SER A 15 105.22 25.14 47.38
C SER A 15 105.85 23.78 47.79
N PRO A 16 105.45 22.63 47.14
CA PRO A 16 106.08 22.23 45.86
C PRO A 16 105.19 21.51 44.81
N LYS A 17 105.63 21.58 43.54
CA LYS A 17 105.23 20.85 42.31
C LYS A 17 105.42 19.31 42.40
N PRO A 18 105.08 18.50 41.36
CA PRO A 18 103.87 18.41 40.53
C PRO A 18 103.36 16.95 40.41
N ALA A 19 102.11 16.76 39.98
CA ALA A 19 101.65 15.50 39.38
C ALA A 19 100.63 15.80 38.27
N ASP A 20 100.97 15.43 37.03
CA ASP A 20 100.06 15.27 35.89
C ASP A 20 99.17 14.01 36.10
N PRO A 21 98.16 13.70 35.26
CA PRO A 21 97.50 14.44 34.17
C PRO A 21 95.95 14.41 34.32
N VAL A 22 95.18 14.87 33.31
CA VAL A 22 94.05 14.11 32.68
C VAL A 22 92.88 14.99 32.16
N HIS A 23 92.78 14.93 30.83
CA HIS A 23 91.61 14.92 29.92
C HIS A 23 90.56 16.04 29.85
N ALA A 24 90.55 16.64 28.66
CA ALA A 24 89.45 17.32 28.02
C ALA A 24 88.11 16.57 28.14
N GLN A 25 87.05 17.29 28.51
CA GLN A 25 85.69 16.76 28.54
C GLN A 25 85.17 16.47 27.11
N PRO A 26 84.59 15.29 26.86
CA PRO A 26 83.95 15.00 25.59
C PRO A 26 82.59 15.71 25.51
N LYS A 27 82.32 16.39 24.39
CA LYS A 27 80.97 16.87 24.07
C LYS A 27 80.05 15.66 23.90
N LEU A 28 79.29 15.33 24.94
CA LEU A 28 78.29 14.26 24.91
C LEU A 28 77.10 14.69 24.05
N ARG A 29 77.18 14.50 22.72
CA ARG A 29 75.97 14.43 21.89
C ARG A 29 75.26 13.15 22.31
N ALA A 30 74.30 13.24 23.21
CA ALA A 30 73.43 12.14 23.58
C ALA A 30 72.69 11.63 22.33
N ARG A 31 73.24 10.60 21.68
CA ARG A 31 72.52 9.82 20.68
C ARG A 31 71.46 9.04 21.46
N LEU A 32 70.22 9.52 21.43
CA LEU A 32 69.05 8.74 21.86
C LEU A 32 69.19 7.31 21.29
N SER A 33 69.10 6.31 22.15
CA SER A 33 69.08 4.90 21.74
C SER A 33 67.92 4.70 20.75
N LYS A 34 68.03 3.72 19.85
CA LYS A 34 66.94 3.40 18.90
C LYS A 34 65.59 3.31 19.62
N SER A 35 65.56 2.71 20.82
CA SER A 35 64.37 2.56 21.66
C SER A 35 63.82 3.89 22.21
N GLY A 36 64.69 4.83 22.61
CA GLY A 36 64.27 6.15 23.08
C GLY A 36 63.67 7.02 21.98
N LYS A 37 64.19 6.92 20.75
CA LYS A 37 63.60 7.59 19.58
C LYS A 37 62.23 7.01 19.22
N VAL A 38 62.06 5.70 19.33
CA VAL A 38 60.77 5.02 19.08
C VAL A 38 59.72 5.46 20.10
N LEU A 39 60.06 5.53 21.39
CA LEU A 39 59.12 5.98 22.44
C LEU A 39 58.66 7.43 22.25
N ILE A 40 59.56 8.34 21.86
CA ILE A 40 59.20 9.73 21.56
C ILE A 40 58.28 9.80 20.35
N VAL A 41 58.57 9.04 19.28
CA VAL A 41 57.70 8.97 18.10
C VAL A 41 56.32 8.44 18.46
N LEU A 42 56.21 7.40 19.28
CA LEU A 42 54.93 6.85 19.75
C LEU A 42 54.15 7.85 20.61
N ALA A 43 54.81 8.58 21.52
CA ALA A 43 54.17 9.60 22.34
C ALA A 43 53.66 10.78 21.51
N VAL A 44 54.43 11.24 20.52
CA VAL A 44 54.02 12.30 19.60
C VAL A 44 52.83 11.84 18.74
N LEU A 45 52.86 10.60 18.24
CA LEU A 45 51.73 10.03 17.50
C LEU A 45 50.47 9.93 18.37
N PHE A 46 50.62 9.53 19.65
CA PHE A 46 49.50 9.43 20.58
C PHE A 46 48.84 10.80 20.85
N VAL A 47 49.64 11.83 21.11
CA VAL A 47 49.13 13.20 21.30
C VAL A 47 48.47 13.73 20.02
N ALA A 48 49.05 13.44 18.84
CA ALA A 48 48.44 13.82 17.57
C ALA A 48 47.08 13.14 17.34
N VAL A 49 46.96 11.85 17.67
CA VAL A 49 45.69 11.10 17.57
C VAL A 49 44.63 11.69 18.51
N ILE A 50 44.99 12.03 19.75
CA ILE A 50 44.07 12.69 20.69
C ILE A 50 43.64 14.06 20.17
N GLY A 51 44.56 14.85 19.61
CA GLY A 51 44.25 16.15 19.02
C GLY A 51 43.26 16.04 17.86
N VAL A 52 43.42 15.04 16.99
CA VAL A 52 42.50 14.76 15.88
C VAL A 52 41.12 14.32 16.39
N LEU A 53 41.07 13.42 17.38
CA LEU A 53 39.81 12.99 18.02
C LEU A 53 39.06 14.14 18.69
N TYR A 54 39.77 14.99 19.43
CA TYR A 54 39.19 16.17 20.07
C TYR A 54 38.61 17.13 19.04
N HIS A 55 39.36 17.41 17.96
CA HIS A 55 38.87 18.26 16.88
C HIS A 55 37.66 17.65 16.18
N TYR A 56 37.64 16.34 15.91
CA TYR A 56 36.50 15.63 15.33
C TYR A 56 35.25 15.75 16.21
N ILE A 57 35.36 15.56 17.52
CA ILE A 57 34.22 15.67 18.45
C ILE A 57 33.69 17.11 18.49
N VAL A 58 34.57 18.11 18.65
CA VAL A 58 34.19 19.52 18.80
C VAL A 58 33.69 20.14 17.49
N SER A 59 34.15 19.66 16.33
CA SER A 59 33.66 20.10 15.01
C SER A 59 32.33 19.46 14.60
N GLY A 60 31.71 18.67 15.48
CA GLY A 60 30.38 18.10 15.23
C GLY A 60 30.38 16.67 14.71
N GLY A 61 31.49 15.94 14.79
CA GLY A 61 31.58 14.52 14.43
C GLY A 61 30.65 13.60 15.24
N MET A 62 30.05 14.10 16.33
CA MET A 62 29.05 13.37 17.13
C MET A 62 27.59 13.79 16.81
N ILE A 63 27.36 14.61 15.77
CA ILE A 63 26.02 15.06 15.41
C ILE A 63 25.27 13.94 14.67
N ALA A 64 24.23 13.39 15.30
CA ALA A 64 23.44 12.30 14.77
C ALA A 64 22.76 12.59 13.41
N ARG A 65 22.62 13.86 13.00
CA ARG A 65 22.06 14.23 11.68
C ARG A 65 23.07 14.11 10.53
N GLN A 66 24.36 13.97 10.82
CA GLN A 66 25.39 13.84 9.79
C GLN A 66 25.56 12.36 9.40
N LYS A 67 25.75 12.09 8.11
CA LYS A 67 26.05 10.73 7.65
C LYS A 67 27.45 10.33 8.16
N PRO A 68 27.61 9.13 8.74
CA PRO A 68 28.91 8.63 9.17
C PRO A 68 29.94 8.72 8.06
N ALA A 69 31.18 9.04 8.41
CA ALA A 69 32.27 9.08 7.44
C ALA A 69 32.54 7.67 6.88
N ALA A 70 33.15 7.57 5.70
CA ALA A 70 33.47 6.27 5.10
C ALA A 70 34.36 5.40 6.00
N VAL A 71 35.32 6.02 6.71
CA VAL A 71 36.21 5.36 7.66
C VAL A 71 35.44 4.85 8.88
N GLU A 72 34.55 5.67 9.43
CA GLU A 72 33.68 5.29 10.56
C GLU A 72 32.78 4.11 10.19
N THR A 73 32.14 4.18 9.02
CA THR A 73 31.30 3.11 8.47
C THR A 73 32.09 1.82 8.25
N PHE A 74 33.33 1.93 7.76
CA PHE A 74 34.21 0.78 7.55
C PHE A 74 34.57 0.10 8.88
N ILE A 75 35.01 0.87 9.88
CA ILE A 75 35.38 0.33 11.20
C ILE A 75 34.16 -0.30 11.88
N ALA A 76 33.00 0.36 11.84
CA ALA A 76 31.77 -0.15 12.43
C ALA A 76 31.36 -1.50 11.81
N ASN A 77 31.35 -1.60 10.47
CA ASN A 77 31.02 -2.86 9.78
C ASN A 77 32.03 -3.96 10.11
N TRP A 78 33.33 -3.65 10.15
CA TRP A 78 34.36 -4.62 10.50
C TRP A 78 34.21 -5.16 11.93
N LEU A 79 33.92 -4.29 12.90
CA LEU A 79 33.65 -4.70 14.30
C LEU A 79 32.39 -5.56 14.41
N VAL A 80 31.33 -5.22 13.68
CA VAL A 80 30.10 -6.02 13.63
C VAL A 80 30.38 -7.40 13.03
N ASP A 81 31.14 -7.49 11.93
CA ASP A 81 31.47 -8.76 11.27
C ASP A 81 32.38 -9.66 12.13
N LEU A 82 33.27 -9.05 12.92
CA LEU A 82 34.09 -9.75 13.91
C LEU A 82 33.27 -10.28 15.09
N SER A 83 32.13 -9.65 15.40
CA SER A 83 31.29 -10.05 16.53
C SER A 83 30.52 -11.36 16.30
N ILE A 84 30.50 -11.87 15.07
CA ILE A 84 29.74 -13.06 14.68
C ILE A 84 30.65 -14.30 14.78
N PRO A 85 30.31 -15.29 15.62
CA PRO A 85 31.07 -16.54 15.76
C PRO A 85 31.19 -17.32 14.44
N ASN A 86 32.35 -17.95 14.19
CA ASN A 86 32.63 -18.64 12.93
C ASN A 86 31.75 -19.88 12.69
N ASP A 87 31.39 -20.59 13.75
CA ASP A 87 30.44 -21.70 13.73
C ASP A 87 29.05 -21.25 13.27
N VAL A 88 28.61 -20.07 13.72
CA VAL A 88 27.32 -19.49 13.30
C VAL A 88 27.34 -19.06 11.84
N LYS A 89 28.44 -18.47 11.34
CA LYS A 89 28.58 -18.08 9.91
C LYS A 89 28.40 -19.28 8.96
N GLY A 90 28.75 -20.48 9.41
CA GLY A 90 28.63 -21.71 8.63
C GLY A 90 27.22 -22.30 8.57
N LEU A 91 26.29 -21.85 9.43
CA LEU A 91 24.95 -22.41 9.50
C LEU A 91 24.18 -22.20 8.19
N LYS A 92 23.49 -23.26 7.77
CA LYS A 92 22.58 -23.27 6.63
C LYS A 92 21.15 -23.31 7.13
N ASN A 93 20.28 -22.55 6.47
CA ASN A 93 18.86 -22.61 6.76
C ASN A 93 18.32 -24.02 6.42
N PRO A 94 17.76 -24.76 7.39
CA PRO A 94 17.22 -26.10 7.14
C PRO A 94 15.84 -26.08 6.45
N LEU A 95 15.23 -24.90 6.31
CA LEU A 95 13.89 -24.73 5.75
C LEU A 95 13.93 -24.35 4.27
N SER A 96 12.83 -24.61 3.56
CA SER A 96 12.70 -24.20 2.16
C SER A 96 12.68 -22.67 2.04
N SER A 97 13.48 -22.15 1.12
CA SER A 97 13.49 -20.74 0.73
C SER A 97 12.66 -20.48 -0.53
N SER A 98 11.83 -21.43 -0.98
CA SER A 98 10.98 -21.24 -2.16
C SER A 98 10.05 -20.03 -1.96
N PRO A 99 10.01 -19.07 -2.91
CA PRO A 99 9.02 -18.00 -2.90
C PRO A 99 7.61 -18.59 -2.76
N GLY A 100 6.86 -18.18 -1.73
CA GLY A 100 5.49 -18.63 -1.49
C GLY A 100 5.33 -20.01 -0.81
N GLY A 101 6.43 -20.67 -0.39
CA GLY A 101 6.35 -21.87 0.46
C GLY A 101 5.83 -21.57 1.87
N ALA A 102 5.32 -22.59 2.57
CA ALA A 102 4.72 -22.44 3.91
C ALA A 102 5.66 -21.76 4.93
N ASP A 103 6.97 -22.08 4.89
CA ASP A 103 7.97 -21.46 5.78
C ASP A 103 8.25 -19.99 5.44
N ALA A 104 8.32 -19.63 4.16
CA ALA A 104 8.47 -18.24 3.74
C ALA A 104 7.19 -17.42 4.04
N ALA A 105 6.01 -18.04 3.97
CA ALA A 105 4.74 -17.42 4.35
C ALA A 105 4.66 -17.16 5.87
N ALA A 106 5.05 -18.13 6.70
CA ALA A 106 5.17 -17.94 8.14
C ALA A 106 6.21 -16.86 8.49
N GLY A 107 7.33 -16.83 7.76
CA GLY A 107 8.35 -15.78 7.87
C GLY A 107 7.83 -14.39 7.53
N ARG A 108 6.91 -14.26 6.56
CA ARG A 108 6.29 -12.98 6.18
C ARG A 108 5.52 -12.36 7.33
N GLU A 109 4.71 -13.14 8.04
CA GLU A 109 3.94 -12.63 9.18
C GLU A 109 4.85 -12.13 10.30
N LEU A 110 5.91 -12.88 10.58
CA LEU A 110 6.93 -12.48 11.56
C LEU A 110 7.65 -11.20 11.12
N TYR A 111 7.95 -11.05 9.83
CA TYR A 111 8.63 -9.87 9.30
C TYR A 111 7.72 -8.64 9.35
N GLN A 112 6.44 -8.77 8.97
CA GLN A 112 5.44 -7.71 9.06
C GLN A 112 5.31 -7.18 10.49
N LYS A 113 5.28 -8.09 11.47
CA LYS A 113 5.14 -7.76 12.88
C LYS A 113 6.38 -7.10 13.49
N ASN A 114 7.57 -7.58 13.16
CA ASN A 114 8.79 -7.26 13.91
C ASN A 114 9.81 -6.41 13.13
N CYS A 115 9.81 -6.46 11.80
CA CYS A 115 10.89 -5.92 10.97
C CYS A 115 10.42 -4.84 9.99
N GLN A 116 9.19 -4.95 9.47
CA GLN A 116 8.69 -4.11 8.37
C GLN A 116 8.65 -2.61 8.71
N ALA A 117 8.38 -2.24 9.96
CA ALA A 117 8.31 -0.82 10.35
C ALA A 117 9.61 -0.07 10.02
N CYS A 118 10.76 -0.71 10.22
CA CYS A 118 12.08 -0.13 9.93
C CYS A 118 12.60 -0.54 8.56
N HIS A 119 12.43 -1.79 8.15
CA HIS A 119 13.03 -2.33 6.93
C HIS A 119 12.15 -2.22 5.68
N GLY A 120 10.88 -1.82 5.81
CA GLY A 120 9.94 -1.72 4.70
C GLY A 120 9.43 -3.07 4.21
N TYR A 121 8.29 -3.08 3.51
CA TYR A 121 7.73 -4.32 2.94
C TYR A 121 8.63 -4.92 1.86
N ASP A 122 9.44 -4.08 1.22
CA ASP A 122 10.38 -4.41 0.14
C ASP A 122 11.80 -4.71 0.64
N GLY A 123 12.05 -4.57 1.95
CA GLY A 123 13.37 -4.73 2.56
C GLY A 123 14.31 -3.55 2.36
N SER A 124 13.90 -2.48 1.67
CA SER A 124 14.80 -1.37 1.30
C SER A 124 15.27 -0.50 2.48
N GLY A 125 14.57 -0.55 3.62
CA GLY A 125 14.81 0.35 4.75
C GLY A 125 14.29 1.78 4.54
N LYS A 126 13.64 2.07 3.41
CA LYS A 126 13.11 3.41 3.07
C LYS A 126 11.71 3.63 3.64
N THR A 127 11.54 3.45 4.94
CA THR A 127 10.29 3.79 5.65
C THR A 127 10.43 5.13 6.37
N GLU A 128 9.31 5.72 6.78
CA GLU A 128 9.33 6.93 7.62
C GLU A 128 10.15 6.72 8.89
N ALA A 129 9.96 5.57 9.56
CA ALA A 129 10.77 5.20 10.72
C ALA A 129 12.23 4.94 10.34
N GLY A 130 12.49 4.13 9.29
CA GLY A 130 13.83 3.71 8.87
C GLY A 130 14.73 4.86 8.45
N LEU A 131 14.20 5.85 7.71
CA LEU A 131 14.95 7.03 7.29
C LEU A 131 15.34 7.96 8.45
N GLY A 132 14.66 7.85 9.59
CA GLY A 132 14.96 8.59 10.81
C GLY A 132 15.98 7.92 11.74
N LEU A 133 16.42 6.69 11.45
CA LEU A 133 17.36 5.94 12.30
C LEU A 133 18.82 6.23 11.93
N PHE A 134 19.69 6.22 12.94
CA PHE A 134 21.13 6.42 12.80
C PHE A 134 21.90 5.32 13.53
N PRO A 135 22.60 4.41 12.82
CA PRO A 135 22.64 4.31 11.35
C PRO A 135 21.28 3.88 10.76
N PRO A 136 21.00 4.21 9.48
CA PRO A 136 19.80 3.73 8.80
C PRO A 136 19.78 2.20 8.74
N PRO A 137 18.59 1.58 8.71
CA PRO A 137 18.45 0.14 8.65
C PRO A 137 19.13 -0.41 7.40
N LEU A 138 19.71 -1.60 7.55
CA LEU A 138 20.32 -2.32 6.42
C LEU A 138 19.26 -2.61 5.36
N ASP A 139 19.60 -2.36 4.10
CA ASP A 139 18.84 -2.84 2.94
C ASP A 139 18.89 -4.38 2.91
N LEU A 140 17.75 -4.99 3.20
CA LEU A 140 17.48 -6.42 3.24
C LEU A 140 16.94 -6.96 1.92
N SER A 141 16.92 -6.17 0.84
CA SER A 141 16.62 -6.72 -0.48
C SER A 141 17.64 -7.81 -0.87
N HIS A 142 17.19 -8.79 -1.64
CA HIS A 142 17.94 -9.95 -2.09
C HIS A 142 19.21 -9.50 -2.80
N ALA A 143 19.09 -8.54 -3.72
CA ALA A 143 20.23 -7.95 -4.42
C ALA A 143 21.26 -7.36 -3.45
N ALA A 144 20.82 -6.64 -2.42
CA ALA A 144 21.69 -6.03 -1.43
C ALA A 144 22.35 -7.06 -0.50
N ILE A 145 21.63 -8.10 -0.09
CA ILE A 145 22.14 -9.21 0.71
C ILE A 145 23.19 -10.01 -0.08
N VAL A 146 22.91 -10.33 -1.35
CA VAL A 146 23.84 -11.04 -2.25
C VAL A 146 25.10 -10.22 -2.49
N LYS A 147 24.96 -8.92 -2.79
CA LYS A 147 26.10 -8.00 -2.98
C LYS A 147 27.01 -7.95 -1.75
N ARG A 148 26.43 -8.01 -0.55
CA ARG A 148 27.16 -8.02 0.72
C ARG A 148 27.65 -9.41 1.15
N LYS A 149 27.38 -10.46 0.36
CA LYS A 149 27.77 -11.86 0.64
C LYS A 149 27.31 -12.35 2.02
N ARG A 150 26.16 -11.88 2.51
CA ARG A 150 25.64 -12.31 3.81
C ARG A 150 25.15 -13.75 3.73
N THR A 151 25.58 -14.57 4.68
CA THR A 151 25.19 -15.98 4.88
C THR A 151 23.87 -16.09 5.67
N ASP A 152 23.23 -17.25 5.60
CA ASP A 152 21.97 -17.49 6.35
C ASP A 152 22.21 -17.44 7.85
N GLY A 153 23.32 -18.03 8.31
CA GLY A 153 23.74 -17.97 9.71
C GLY A 153 23.99 -16.55 10.22
N GLU A 154 24.54 -15.65 9.40
CA GLU A 154 24.68 -14.23 9.79
C GLU A 154 23.32 -13.54 9.92
N LEU A 155 22.39 -13.76 8.97
CA LEU A 155 21.03 -13.20 9.08
C LEU A 155 20.32 -13.73 10.33
N PHE A 156 20.41 -15.03 10.57
CA PHE A 156 19.89 -15.68 11.77
C PHE A 156 20.47 -15.07 13.06
N TYR A 157 21.78 -14.85 13.09
CA TYR A 157 22.48 -14.24 14.22
C TYR A 157 21.97 -12.82 14.50
N PHE A 158 21.84 -11.98 13.47
CA PHE A 158 21.37 -10.61 13.63
C PHE A 158 19.91 -10.54 14.07
N ILE A 159 19.04 -11.42 13.56
CA ILE A 159 17.63 -11.47 13.98
C ILE A 159 17.53 -11.78 15.48
N ARG A 160 18.34 -12.72 15.98
CA ARG A 160 18.28 -13.12 17.40
C ARG A 160 18.92 -12.11 18.34
N ASN A 161 20.03 -11.51 17.94
CA ASN A 161 20.89 -10.73 18.84
C ASN A 161 20.76 -9.22 18.65
N GLY A 162 20.19 -8.78 17.53
CA GLY A 162 20.18 -7.38 17.14
C GLY A 162 21.58 -6.86 16.82
N VAL A 163 21.72 -5.54 16.74
CA VAL A 163 23.03 -4.88 16.57
C VAL A 163 23.17 -3.78 17.59
N ARG A 164 24.10 -3.96 18.53
CA ARG A 164 24.36 -3.00 19.60
C ARG A 164 24.76 -1.63 19.03
N ASN A 165 24.30 -0.56 19.69
CA ASN A 165 24.46 0.84 19.26
C ASN A 165 23.75 1.17 17.93
N THR A 166 22.69 0.43 17.61
CA THR A 166 21.76 0.74 16.53
C THR A 166 20.33 0.57 17.03
N ALA A 167 19.35 0.93 16.22
CA ALA A 167 17.94 0.69 16.50
C ALA A 167 17.46 -0.74 16.17
N MET A 168 18.37 -1.65 15.77
CA MET A 168 18.03 -3.05 15.47
C MET A 168 17.95 -3.88 16.76
N PRO A 169 16.74 -4.26 17.23
CA PRO A 169 16.59 -5.08 18.42
C PRO A 169 16.95 -6.54 18.14
N GLY A 170 17.26 -7.29 19.20
CA GLY A 170 17.33 -8.75 19.16
C GLY A 170 15.98 -9.37 19.51
N TRP A 171 15.60 -10.40 18.78
CA TRP A 171 14.32 -11.08 18.97
C TRP A 171 14.50 -12.47 19.59
N GLN A 172 13.89 -12.69 20.75
CA GLN A 172 13.80 -14.02 21.33
C GLN A 172 12.60 -14.76 20.74
N MET A 173 12.87 -15.66 19.80
CA MET A 173 11.85 -16.52 19.19
C MET A 173 12.38 -17.95 19.00
N PRO A 174 11.48 -18.95 18.84
CA PRO A 174 11.87 -20.31 18.49
C PRO A 174 12.77 -20.33 17.25
N GLU A 175 13.76 -21.22 17.25
CA GLU A 175 14.76 -21.30 16.17
C GLU A 175 14.12 -21.45 14.78
N GLN A 176 13.09 -22.28 14.67
CA GLN A 176 12.33 -22.45 13.43
C GLN A 176 11.75 -21.12 12.90
N GLN A 177 11.21 -20.27 13.77
CA GLN A 177 10.66 -18.96 13.39
C GLN A 177 11.75 -18.01 12.90
N THR A 178 12.93 -18.06 13.51
CA THR A 178 14.09 -17.30 13.02
C THR A 178 14.49 -17.78 11.62
N TRP A 179 14.53 -19.10 11.39
CA TRP A 179 14.83 -19.65 10.06
C TRP A 179 13.75 -19.31 9.01
N GLN A 180 12.47 -19.26 9.41
CA GLN A 180 11.38 -18.81 8.54
C GLN A 180 11.53 -17.34 8.14
N LEU A 181 11.93 -16.46 9.06
CA LEU A 181 12.31 -15.08 8.75
C LEU A 181 13.47 -15.00 7.77
N VAL A 182 14.52 -15.82 7.95
CA VAL A 182 15.64 -15.88 7.01
C VAL A 182 15.17 -16.33 5.63
N SER A 183 14.31 -17.36 5.54
CA SER A 183 13.68 -17.79 4.28
C SER A 183 12.91 -16.66 3.61
N TYR A 184 12.14 -15.86 4.37
CA TYR A 184 11.40 -14.73 3.81
C TYR A 184 12.33 -13.59 3.36
N ILE A 185 13.28 -13.18 4.18
CA ILE A 185 14.25 -12.10 3.89
C ILE A 185 15.08 -12.41 2.64
N ARG A 186 15.46 -13.68 2.45
CA ARG A 186 16.16 -14.12 1.24
C ARG A 186 15.38 -13.90 -0.04
N ASN A 187 14.06 -13.72 0.07
CA ASN A 187 13.18 -13.45 -1.04
C ASN A 187 12.66 -12.02 -1.04
N LEU A 188 13.28 -11.05 -0.32
CA LEU A 188 12.85 -9.65 -0.32
C LEU A 188 13.46 -8.81 -1.46
N PRO A 189 12.77 -7.77 -1.99
CA PRO A 189 11.31 -7.77 -2.03
C PRO A 189 10.86 -9.09 -2.65
N LEU A 190 9.68 -9.60 -2.28
CA LEU A 190 9.07 -10.76 -2.96
C LEU A 190 8.93 -10.37 -4.43
N THR A 191 9.96 -10.71 -5.20
CA THR A 191 10.20 -10.13 -6.50
C THR A 191 9.84 -11.17 -7.55
N VAL A 192 8.79 -10.87 -8.29
CA VAL A 192 9.09 -10.60 -9.70
C VAL A 192 9.78 -9.24 -9.70
N SER A 193 11.08 -9.20 -10.05
CA SER A 193 12.02 -8.10 -9.80
C SER A 193 11.51 -6.71 -10.17
N VAL A 194 11.80 -5.73 -9.32
CA VAL A 194 11.81 -4.30 -9.68
C VAL A 194 13.11 -3.71 -9.14
N ASP A 195 13.99 -3.28 -10.03
CA ASP A 195 15.19 -2.51 -9.68
C ASP A 195 14.78 -1.13 -9.14
N GLY A 196 15.38 -0.75 -8.02
CA GLY A 196 15.03 0.39 -7.17
C GLY A 196 15.42 1.78 -7.70
N GLN A 197 15.12 2.09 -8.97
CA GLN A 197 15.21 3.45 -9.52
C GLN A 197 13.87 4.06 -9.97
N ALA A 198 12.74 3.36 -9.84
CA ALA A 198 11.43 3.89 -10.26
C ALA A 198 10.58 4.49 -9.12
N ALA A 199 11.18 4.88 -8.00
CA ALA A 199 10.51 5.71 -7.00
C ALA A 199 10.77 7.19 -7.36
N ALA A 200 9.72 7.85 -7.87
CA ALA A 200 9.70 9.19 -8.42
C ALA A 200 10.29 9.33 -9.84
N GLY A 201 9.65 8.70 -10.82
CA GLY A 201 9.79 9.10 -12.22
C GLY A 201 8.42 9.11 -12.86
N ASN A 202 7.96 10.26 -13.34
CA ASN A 202 7.01 10.27 -14.44
C ASN A 202 7.52 9.27 -15.47
N VAL A 203 6.69 8.30 -15.86
CA VAL A 203 7.00 7.44 -17.00
C VAL A 203 6.99 8.34 -18.23
N ALA A 204 8.12 8.97 -18.53
CA ALA A 204 8.30 9.74 -19.74
C ALA A 204 8.56 8.72 -20.85
N PHE A 205 7.50 8.39 -21.59
CA PHE A 205 7.60 7.53 -22.77
C PHE A 205 8.49 8.22 -23.81
N ALA A 206 9.58 7.55 -24.19
CA ALA A 206 10.37 7.93 -25.36
C ALA A 206 9.58 7.53 -26.61
N GLY A 207 8.76 8.48 -27.09
CA GLY A 207 7.72 8.27 -28.11
C GLY A 207 6.33 8.45 -27.51
N VAL A 208 5.39 9.05 -28.25
CA VAL A 208 4.02 9.26 -27.76
C VAL A 208 3.31 7.90 -27.77
N ALA A 209 3.42 7.15 -26.67
CA ALA A 209 2.69 5.91 -26.48
C ALA A 209 1.18 6.20 -26.63
N HIS A 210 0.53 5.47 -27.52
CA HIS A 210 -0.91 5.53 -27.75
C HIS A 210 -1.59 4.22 -27.36
N TYR A 211 -2.91 4.30 -27.21
CA TYR A 211 -3.78 3.20 -26.88
C TYR A 211 -4.06 2.34 -28.12
N THR A 212 -4.04 1.03 -27.95
CA THR A 212 -4.18 0.04 -29.04
C THR A 212 -5.42 -0.84 -28.90
N GLY A 213 -6.10 -0.80 -27.74
CA GLY A 213 -7.26 -1.62 -27.42
C GLY A 213 -6.89 -3.04 -26.98
N SER A 214 -7.74 -3.66 -26.16
CA SER A 214 -7.46 -4.93 -25.49
C SER A 214 -7.19 -6.09 -26.45
N THR A 215 -7.73 -6.05 -27.67
CA THR A 215 -7.48 -7.08 -28.70
C THR A 215 -6.01 -7.21 -29.07
N SER A 216 -5.21 -6.13 -28.99
CA SER A 216 -3.76 -6.19 -29.24
C SER A 216 -3.02 -7.05 -28.21
N CYS A 217 -3.56 -7.14 -26.98
CA CYS A 217 -2.98 -7.90 -25.87
C CYS A 217 -3.23 -9.42 -26.00
N LYS A 218 -4.29 -9.82 -26.72
CA LYS A 218 -4.79 -11.21 -26.79
C LYS A 218 -3.72 -12.20 -27.27
N THR A 219 -2.91 -11.83 -28.25
CA THR A 219 -1.92 -12.73 -28.86
C THR A 219 -0.86 -13.21 -27.87
N CYS A 220 -0.44 -12.35 -26.94
CA CYS A 220 0.56 -12.68 -25.91
C CYS A 220 -0.06 -13.08 -24.56
N HIS A 221 -1.28 -12.61 -24.28
CA HIS A 221 -1.97 -12.80 -23.01
C HIS A 221 -3.34 -13.48 -23.18
N SER A 222 -3.40 -14.56 -23.95
CA SER A 222 -4.65 -15.25 -24.32
C SER A 222 -5.52 -15.60 -23.11
N ASP A 223 -4.92 -16.18 -22.07
CA ASP A 223 -5.64 -16.71 -20.91
C ASP A 223 -6.20 -15.58 -20.03
N LEU A 224 -5.48 -14.46 -19.95
CA LEU A 224 -5.95 -13.27 -19.26
C LEU A 224 -7.07 -12.62 -20.06
N TYR A 225 -6.90 -12.47 -21.37
CA TYR A 225 -7.89 -11.88 -22.25
C TYR A 225 -9.20 -12.67 -22.22
N GLU A 226 -9.14 -14.00 -22.32
CA GLU A 226 -10.34 -14.85 -22.34
C GLU A 226 -11.13 -14.81 -21.03
N ARG A 227 -10.43 -14.76 -19.89
CA ARG A 227 -11.10 -14.60 -18.60
C ARG A 227 -11.66 -13.18 -18.44
N TRP A 228 -10.88 -12.16 -18.81
CA TRP A 228 -11.29 -10.76 -18.69
C TRP A 228 -12.51 -10.46 -19.56
N SER A 229 -12.55 -10.98 -20.79
CA SER A 229 -13.64 -10.74 -21.74
C SER A 229 -14.99 -11.28 -21.26
N LYS A 230 -15.01 -12.14 -20.24
CA LYS A 230 -16.23 -12.66 -19.62
C LYS A 230 -16.66 -11.86 -18.39
N THR A 231 -15.84 -10.92 -17.93
CA THR A 231 -16.14 -10.11 -16.75
C THR A 231 -17.19 -9.03 -17.04
N PRO A 232 -17.91 -8.54 -16.02
CA PRO A 232 -18.77 -7.38 -16.18
C PRO A 232 -18.01 -6.11 -16.63
N MET A 233 -16.72 -5.98 -16.30
CA MET A 233 -15.89 -4.84 -16.73
C MET A 233 -15.72 -4.78 -18.24
N ALA A 234 -15.54 -5.93 -18.90
CA ALA A 234 -15.45 -6.05 -20.35
C ALA A 234 -16.82 -5.95 -21.06
N ASN A 235 -17.92 -5.97 -20.31
CA ASN A 235 -19.29 -6.08 -20.85
C ASN A 235 -20.27 -5.10 -20.20
N VAL A 236 -19.78 -4.01 -19.61
CA VAL A 236 -20.59 -3.01 -18.93
C VAL A 236 -21.37 -2.14 -19.92
N VAL A 237 -20.83 -1.93 -21.12
CA VAL A 237 -21.43 -1.21 -22.25
C VAL A 237 -21.49 -2.15 -23.45
N ARG A 238 -22.69 -2.39 -23.96
CA ARG A 238 -22.93 -3.35 -25.06
C ARG A 238 -23.79 -2.71 -26.14
N ASP A 239 -23.39 -2.89 -27.39
CA ASP A 239 -24.22 -2.56 -28.55
C ASP A 239 -25.20 -3.73 -28.81
N PRO A 240 -26.52 -3.54 -28.66
CA PRO A 240 -27.47 -4.63 -28.85
C PRO A 240 -27.59 -5.12 -30.30
N ARG A 241 -27.06 -4.38 -31.29
CA ARG A 241 -27.03 -4.82 -32.69
C ARG A 241 -25.94 -5.87 -32.94
N GLU A 242 -24.85 -5.79 -32.18
CA GLU A 242 -23.79 -6.80 -32.16
C GLU A 242 -24.06 -7.90 -31.13
N HIS A 243 -24.76 -7.54 -30.05
CA HIS A 243 -25.05 -8.41 -28.92
C HIS A 243 -26.54 -8.34 -28.55
N PRO A 244 -27.43 -8.99 -29.31
CA PRO A 244 -28.87 -8.95 -29.05
C PRO A 244 -29.26 -9.44 -27.64
N ASP A 245 -28.44 -10.30 -27.04
CA ASP A 245 -28.57 -10.80 -25.67
C ASP A 245 -28.30 -9.73 -24.58
N ALA A 246 -27.76 -8.57 -24.96
CA ALA A 246 -27.47 -7.49 -24.02
C ALA A 246 -28.74 -6.86 -23.41
N ILE A 247 -29.89 -6.92 -24.10
CA ILE A 247 -31.18 -6.45 -23.55
C ILE A 247 -31.82 -7.62 -22.79
N ILE A 248 -31.83 -7.56 -21.47
CA ILE A 248 -32.40 -8.60 -20.60
C ILE A 248 -33.94 -8.68 -20.70
N PRO A 249 -34.70 -7.57 -20.66
CA PRO A 249 -36.16 -7.65 -20.75
C PRO A 249 -36.64 -7.86 -22.18
N ASP A 250 -37.76 -8.55 -22.31
CA ASP A 250 -38.47 -8.68 -23.57
C ASP A 250 -39.21 -7.38 -23.92
N LEU A 251 -38.65 -6.59 -24.84
CA LEU A 251 -39.23 -5.33 -25.31
C LEU A 251 -40.45 -5.50 -26.22
N SER A 252 -40.79 -6.72 -26.64
CA SER A 252 -42.04 -6.96 -27.37
C SER A 252 -43.27 -6.87 -26.46
N LYS A 253 -43.07 -6.99 -25.13
CA LYS A 253 -44.14 -6.85 -24.14
C LYS A 253 -44.38 -5.36 -23.85
N PRO A 254 -45.59 -4.85 -24.09
CA PRO A 254 -45.89 -3.44 -23.85
C PRO A 254 -45.79 -3.10 -22.37
N ASP A 255 -45.11 -2.00 -22.06
CA ASP A 255 -45.02 -1.43 -20.72
C ASP A 255 -45.21 0.10 -20.83
N PRO A 256 -46.03 0.73 -19.97
CA PRO A 256 -46.33 2.16 -20.05
C PRO A 256 -45.10 3.07 -19.86
N LEU A 257 -44.01 2.58 -19.26
CA LEU A 257 -42.77 3.32 -19.07
C LEU A 257 -41.85 3.25 -20.30
N VAL A 258 -42.00 2.21 -21.13
CA VAL A 258 -41.14 1.94 -22.28
C VAL A 258 -41.74 2.61 -23.51
N LYS A 259 -41.18 3.76 -23.88
CA LYS A 259 -41.59 4.57 -25.04
C LYS A 259 -40.60 4.52 -26.21
N PHE A 260 -39.81 3.46 -26.28
CA PHE A 260 -38.76 3.26 -27.26
C PHE A 260 -38.73 1.81 -27.71
N THR A 261 -38.13 1.56 -28.87
CA THR A 261 -37.98 0.23 -29.47
C THR A 261 -36.53 -0.25 -29.37
N VAL A 262 -36.26 -1.51 -29.72
CA VAL A 262 -34.88 -2.03 -29.81
C VAL A 262 -34.05 -1.17 -30.77
N ASP A 263 -34.64 -0.71 -31.88
CA ASP A 263 -33.95 0.09 -32.90
C ASP A 263 -33.53 1.49 -32.40
N ASP A 264 -34.17 1.99 -31.33
CA ASP A 264 -33.77 3.23 -30.67
C ASP A 264 -32.54 3.04 -29.76
N VAL A 265 -32.23 1.81 -29.35
CA VAL A 265 -31.16 1.50 -28.39
C VAL A 265 -29.84 1.32 -29.13
N ALA A 266 -28.97 2.33 -29.02
CA ALA A 266 -27.61 2.26 -29.54
C ALA A 266 -26.65 1.57 -28.55
N LEU A 267 -26.83 1.76 -27.23
CA LEU A 267 -26.02 1.14 -26.20
C LEU A 267 -26.86 0.73 -24.98
N VAL A 268 -26.47 -0.36 -24.34
CA VAL A 268 -27.00 -0.83 -23.05
C VAL A 268 -25.90 -0.75 -22.00
N TYR A 269 -26.15 -0.06 -20.88
CA TYR A 269 -25.21 0.00 -19.76
C TYR A 269 -25.72 -0.84 -18.59
N GLY A 270 -24.87 -1.74 -18.11
CA GLY A 270 -25.08 -2.55 -16.91
C GLY A 270 -25.82 -3.88 -17.17
N SER A 271 -25.55 -4.84 -16.30
CA SER A 271 -26.09 -6.21 -16.37
C SER A 271 -26.38 -6.84 -15.00
N ILE A 272 -25.82 -6.30 -13.91
CA ILE A 272 -25.91 -6.92 -12.57
C ILE A 272 -27.14 -6.44 -11.79
N TRP A 273 -27.24 -5.14 -11.54
CA TRP A 273 -28.32 -4.59 -10.69
C TRP A 273 -29.43 -3.92 -11.52
N LYS A 274 -29.03 -3.28 -12.61
CA LYS A 274 -29.92 -2.50 -13.48
C LYS A 274 -29.36 -2.37 -14.88
N GLN A 275 -30.24 -2.18 -15.86
CA GLN A 275 -29.87 -1.79 -17.22
C GLN A 275 -30.42 -0.42 -17.55
N ARG A 276 -29.61 0.39 -18.22
CA ARG A 276 -30.01 1.65 -18.83
C ARG A 276 -29.77 1.58 -20.33
N TYR A 277 -30.65 2.20 -21.08
CA TYR A 277 -30.67 2.15 -22.53
C TYR A 277 -30.38 3.53 -23.07
N PHE A 278 -29.57 3.63 -24.11
CA PHE A 278 -29.11 4.90 -24.64
C PHE A 278 -29.33 4.98 -26.13
N LYS A 279 -29.81 6.13 -26.58
CA LYS A 279 -29.98 6.48 -27.98
C LYS A 279 -28.83 7.34 -28.45
N LYS A 280 -28.32 7.09 -29.65
CA LYS A 280 -27.32 7.96 -30.27
C LYS A 280 -27.99 9.19 -30.89
N VAL A 281 -27.49 10.39 -30.60
CA VAL A 281 -27.93 11.66 -31.19
C VAL A 281 -26.68 12.47 -31.57
N GLY A 282 -26.46 12.63 -32.87
CA GLY A 282 -25.19 13.14 -33.39
C GLY A 282 -24.04 12.23 -32.96
N ASP A 283 -23.02 12.82 -32.34
CA ASP A 283 -21.81 12.12 -31.88
C ASP A 283 -21.85 11.73 -30.39
N ASP A 284 -23.02 11.79 -29.75
CA ASP A 284 -23.18 11.48 -28.32
C ASP A 284 -24.34 10.50 -28.07
N TYR A 285 -24.43 10.03 -26.83
CA TYR A 285 -25.48 9.12 -26.40
C TYR A 285 -26.29 9.74 -25.27
N PHE A 286 -27.60 9.49 -25.29
CA PHE A 286 -28.55 10.04 -24.34
C PHE A 286 -29.41 8.94 -23.77
N VAL A 287 -29.60 8.98 -22.47
CA VAL A 287 -30.34 7.95 -21.73
C VAL A 287 -31.83 7.99 -22.07
N LEU A 288 -32.42 6.81 -22.28
CA LEU A 288 -33.85 6.64 -22.50
C LEU A 288 -34.61 6.66 -21.16
N PRO A 289 -35.91 7.04 -21.14
CA PRO A 289 -36.64 7.37 -19.92
C PRO A 289 -37.01 6.19 -19.01
N ALA A 290 -36.63 4.96 -19.36
CA ALA A 290 -36.86 3.78 -18.54
C ALA A 290 -35.55 3.03 -18.28
N GLN A 291 -35.46 2.42 -17.11
CA GLN A 291 -34.38 1.51 -16.71
C GLN A 291 -34.98 0.19 -16.23
N TRP A 292 -34.26 -0.89 -16.46
CA TRP A 292 -34.66 -2.22 -16.02
C TRP A 292 -34.05 -2.53 -14.66
N ASP A 293 -34.86 -2.93 -13.69
CA ASP A 293 -34.42 -3.49 -12.42
C ASP A 293 -34.16 -4.99 -12.61
N VAL A 294 -32.90 -5.39 -12.65
CA VAL A 294 -32.51 -6.79 -12.89
C VAL A 294 -32.90 -7.68 -11.71
N THR A 295 -32.86 -7.14 -10.49
CA THR A 295 -33.13 -7.88 -9.27
C THR A 295 -34.61 -8.24 -9.17
N HIS A 296 -35.48 -7.26 -9.42
CA HIS A 296 -36.93 -7.42 -9.31
C HIS A 296 -37.62 -7.76 -10.63
N LYS A 297 -36.86 -7.84 -11.73
CA LYS A 297 -37.35 -8.11 -13.09
C LYS A 297 -38.53 -7.21 -13.48
N LYS A 298 -38.37 -5.89 -13.29
CA LYS A 298 -39.41 -4.90 -13.60
C LYS A 298 -38.85 -3.60 -14.15
N TRP A 299 -39.65 -2.91 -14.95
CA TRP A 299 -39.35 -1.57 -15.41
C TRP A 299 -39.47 -0.55 -14.27
N LYS A 300 -38.55 0.41 -14.25
CA LYS A 300 -38.60 1.59 -13.40
C LYS A 300 -38.38 2.84 -14.25
N PRO A 301 -39.00 3.97 -13.91
CA PRO A 301 -38.67 5.23 -14.57
C PRO A 301 -37.20 5.57 -14.33
N TYR A 302 -36.54 6.11 -15.35
CA TYR A 302 -35.25 6.77 -15.22
C TYR A 302 -35.48 8.27 -15.08
N VAL A 303 -35.52 8.72 -13.83
CA VAL A 303 -35.65 10.12 -13.45
C VAL A 303 -34.50 10.49 -12.53
N VAL A 304 -33.94 11.67 -12.73
CA VAL A 304 -33.05 12.28 -11.74
C VAL A 304 -33.93 13.15 -10.86
N LYS A 305 -34.02 12.80 -9.57
CA LYS A 305 -34.73 13.57 -8.55
C LYS A 305 -33.71 14.08 -7.56
N ASP A 306 -33.91 15.32 -7.08
CA ASP A 306 -33.33 15.90 -5.85
C ASP A 306 -31.95 15.35 -5.48
N ASP A 307 -30.95 15.68 -6.30
CA ASP A 307 -29.57 15.21 -6.18
C ASP A 307 -28.63 16.42 -6.31
N TRP A 308 -27.45 16.38 -5.71
CA TRP A 308 -26.52 17.51 -5.65
C TRP A 308 -26.08 17.96 -7.05
N TRP A 309 -26.03 17.03 -8.01
CA TRP A 309 -25.69 17.30 -9.40
C TRP A 309 -26.87 17.83 -10.24
N VAL A 310 -28.10 17.86 -9.71
CA VAL A 310 -29.28 18.40 -10.45
C VAL A 310 -29.08 19.86 -10.80
N ALA A 311 -28.38 20.61 -9.95
CA ALA A 311 -28.00 21.99 -10.25
C ALA A 311 -27.08 22.11 -11.48
N HIS A 312 -26.33 21.05 -11.82
CA HIS A 312 -25.38 21.02 -12.91
C HIS A 312 -25.92 20.32 -14.17
N TYR A 313 -26.97 19.51 -14.04
CA TYR A 313 -27.53 18.72 -15.12
C TYR A 313 -29.06 18.84 -15.22
N PRO A 314 -29.61 19.24 -16.37
CA PRO A 314 -31.05 19.42 -16.52
C PRO A 314 -31.85 18.13 -16.27
N PRO A 315 -33.10 18.23 -15.79
CA PRO A 315 -33.95 17.07 -15.53
C PRO A 315 -34.29 16.28 -16.80
N ASP A 316 -34.22 16.92 -17.97
CA ASP A 316 -34.39 16.27 -19.26
C ASP A 316 -33.25 15.28 -19.54
N ASN A 317 -33.60 14.03 -19.84
CA ASN A 317 -32.62 13.00 -20.19
C ASN A 317 -31.85 13.34 -21.47
N PHE A 318 -32.47 14.04 -22.42
CA PHE A 318 -31.83 14.42 -23.69
C PHE A 318 -30.93 15.66 -23.59
N GLN A 319 -30.75 16.18 -22.38
CA GLN A 319 -29.75 17.22 -22.08
C GLN A 319 -28.60 16.68 -21.22
N ARG A 320 -28.54 15.36 -21.06
CA ARG A 320 -27.57 14.65 -20.23
C ARG A 320 -26.81 13.63 -21.07
N PRO A 321 -25.82 14.08 -21.86
CA PRO A 321 -25.03 13.18 -22.68
C PRO A 321 -24.19 12.23 -21.83
N THR A 322 -23.87 11.06 -22.35
CA THR A 322 -22.98 10.11 -21.68
C THR A 322 -21.53 10.60 -21.65
N SER A 323 -21.12 11.45 -22.60
CA SER A 323 -19.76 12.00 -22.70
C SER A 323 -19.26 12.66 -21.41
N THR A 324 -20.12 13.41 -20.73
CA THR A 324 -19.79 14.13 -19.49
C THR A 324 -19.97 13.28 -18.24
N LEU A 325 -20.86 12.30 -18.27
CA LEU A 325 -21.36 11.58 -17.09
C LEU A 325 -20.76 10.19 -16.92
N CYS A 326 -20.48 9.49 -18.01
CA CYS A 326 -20.32 8.04 -18.01
C CYS A 326 -19.10 7.57 -18.80
N ASP A 327 -18.83 8.15 -19.97
CA ASP A 327 -17.99 7.48 -20.96
C ASP A 327 -16.52 7.41 -20.58
N GLY A 328 -16.00 8.39 -19.84
CA GLY A 328 -14.62 8.31 -19.35
C GLY A 328 -14.35 7.18 -18.35
N CYS A 329 -15.37 6.68 -17.65
CA CYS A 329 -15.25 5.49 -16.79
C CYS A 329 -15.57 4.18 -17.51
N HIS A 330 -16.27 4.23 -18.65
CA HIS A 330 -16.77 3.06 -19.38
C HIS A 330 -16.13 2.90 -20.77
N SER A 331 -14.94 3.48 -20.96
CA SER A 331 -14.16 3.34 -22.19
C SER A 331 -12.66 3.48 -21.91
N VAL A 332 -11.87 3.14 -22.91
CA VAL A 332 -10.44 3.41 -22.98
C VAL A 332 -10.20 4.65 -23.82
N ASN A 333 -9.44 5.61 -23.26
CA ASN A 333 -8.97 6.80 -23.96
C ASN A 333 -10.10 7.67 -24.57
N TYR A 334 -11.12 7.97 -23.78
CA TYR A 334 -12.19 8.89 -24.20
C TYR A 334 -11.63 10.29 -24.50
N ASN A 335 -11.83 10.76 -25.72
CA ASN A 335 -11.44 12.11 -26.13
C ASN A 335 -12.64 13.05 -26.03
N VAL A 336 -12.57 14.04 -25.13
CA VAL A 336 -13.68 14.97 -24.85
C VAL A 336 -13.94 15.98 -25.97
N GLN A 337 -12.98 16.21 -26.87
CA GLN A 337 -13.11 17.16 -27.98
C GLN A 337 -13.89 16.56 -29.15
N ASN A 338 -13.58 15.31 -29.53
CA ASN A 338 -14.18 14.65 -30.69
C ASN A 338 -15.08 13.45 -30.34
N LYS A 339 -15.24 13.14 -29.04
CA LYS A 339 -16.11 12.08 -28.50
C LYS A 339 -15.77 10.67 -29.01
N THR A 340 -14.51 10.44 -29.34
CA THR A 340 -14.02 9.13 -29.75
C THR A 340 -13.42 8.35 -28.58
N VAL A 341 -13.39 7.03 -28.73
CA VAL A 341 -12.76 6.09 -27.79
C VAL A 341 -11.84 5.17 -28.56
N THR A 342 -10.80 4.66 -27.91
CA THR A 342 -10.01 3.55 -28.48
C THR A 342 -10.80 2.24 -28.39
N GLU A 343 -11.51 2.04 -27.29
CA GLU A 343 -12.30 0.84 -27.02
C GLU A 343 -13.43 1.18 -26.04
N TRP A 344 -14.63 0.63 -26.26
CA TRP A 344 -15.71 0.65 -25.27
C TRP A 344 -15.47 -0.40 -24.19
N ASN A 345 -16.03 -0.18 -22.99
CA ASN A 345 -15.82 -0.98 -21.78
C ASN A 345 -14.52 -0.64 -21.03
N VAL A 346 -14.34 -1.29 -19.88
CA VAL A 346 -13.12 -1.18 -19.07
C VAL A 346 -12.08 -2.15 -19.64
N GLY A 347 -11.42 -1.70 -20.70
CA GLY A 347 -10.33 -2.41 -21.41
C GLY A 347 -9.03 -2.51 -20.61
N CYS A 348 -8.10 -3.36 -21.06
CA CYS A 348 -6.80 -3.60 -20.42
C CYS A 348 -6.06 -2.27 -20.12
N GLU A 349 -6.00 -1.40 -21.12
CA GLU A 349 -5.25 -0.14 -21.03
C GLU A 349 -5.89 0.91 -20.09
N ARG A 350 -7.12 0.69 -19.60
CA ARG A 350 -7.72 1.52 -18.55
C ARG A 350 -7.01 1.34 -17.20
N CYS A 351 -6.45 0.15 -16.96
CA CYS A 351 -5.69 -0.20 -15.76
C CYS A 351 -4.17 -0.28 -16.01
N HIS A 352 -3.76 -0.48 -17.26
CA HIS A 352 -2.37 -0.71 -17.66
C HIS A 352 -1.73 0.46 -18.43
N GLY A 353 -2.51 1.49 -18.78
CA GLY A 353 -2.05 2.64 -19.56
C GLY A 353 -1.87 2.31 -21.04
N PRO A 354 -1.38 3.27 -21.84
CA PRO A 354 -1.18 3.09 -23.28
C PRO A 354 -0.19 1.97 -23.60
N GLY A 355 -0.60 0.96 -24.39
CA GLY A 355 0.16 -0.26 -24.61
C GLY A 355 0.97 -0.34 -25.91
N SER A 356 0.89 0.64 -26.80
CA SER A 356 1.53 0.58 -28.14
C SER A 356 3.03 0.26 -28.12
N GLU A 357 3.80 0.83 -27.20
CA GLU A 357 5.24 0.53 -27.09
C GLU A 357 5.49 -0.86 -26.51
N HIS A 358 4.64 -1.31 -25.58
CA HIS A 358 4.69 -2.67 -25.06
C HIS A 358 4.36 -3.72 -26.12
N VAL A 359 3.34 -3.47 -26.95
CA VAL A 359 2.97 -4.36 -28.06
C VAL A 359 4.11 -4.49 -29.07
N LYS A 360 4.81 -3.39 -29.39
CA LYS A 360 5.96 -3.41 -30.31
C LYS A 360 7.18 -4.12 -29.71
N GLN A 361 7.48 -3.86 -28.44
CA GLN A 361 8.67 -4.35 -27.75
C GLN A 361 8.32 -4.70 -26.29
N PRO A 362 7.86 -5.92 -26.00
CA PRO A 362 7.34 -6.24 -24.67
C PRO A 362 8.44 -6.17 -23.60
N THR A 363 8.34 -5.20 -22.70
CA THR A 363 9.19 -5.11 -21.50
C THR A 363 8.34 -4.80 -20.28
N SER A 364 8.89 -5.05 -19.09
CA SER A 364 8.21 -4.69 -17.84
C SER A 364 8.13 -3.20 -17.56
N SER A 365 8.89 -2.37 -18.29
CA SER A 365 9.02 -0.94 -18.01
C SER A 365 8.15 -0.07 -18.93
N ASN A 366 7.56 -0.62 -19.99
CA ASN A 366 6.75 0.12 -20.96
C ASN A 366 5.25 -0.22 -20.91
N ILE A 367 4.81 -0.87 -19.84
CA ILE A 367 3.40 -1.05 -19.50
C ILE A 367 3.24 -0.93 -17.99
N VAL A 368 2.14 -0.33 -17.52
CA VAL A 368 1.86 -0.26 -16.08
C VAL A 368 1.44 -1.64 -15.61
N ASN A 369 1.98 -2.08 -14.47
CA ASN A 369 1.46 -3.23 -13.73
C ASN A 369 1.14 -2.77 -12.31
N SER A 370 -0.15 -2.64 -11.98
CA SER A 370 -0.61 -2.13 -10.69
C SER A 370 -0.07 -2.92 -9.50
N ALA A 371 0.20 -4.23 -9.67
CA ALA A 371 0.78 -5.06 -8.63
C ALA A 371 2.26 -4.74 -8.32
N ARG A 372 2.92 -3.95 -9.17
CA ARG A 372 4.31 -3.47 -8.99
C ARG A 372 4.39 -2.02 -8.53
N LEU A 373 3.25 -1.36 -8.36
CA LEU A 373 3.19 0.02 -7.87
C LEU A 373 3.09 0.03 -6.34
N GLY A 374 3.43 1.17 -5.73
CA GLY A 374 3.06 1.42 -4.34
C GLY A 374 1.55 1.36 -4.14
N TYR A 375 1.09 1.02 -2.93
CA TYR A 375 -0.33 0.74 -2.67
C TYR A 375 -1.28 1.88 -3.06
N VAL A 376 -0.84 3.15 -3.01
CA VAL A 376 -1.64 4.31 -3.43
C VAL A 376 -1.93 4.28 -4.94
N PRO A 377 -0.95 4.42 -5.85
CA PRO A 377 -1.21 4.35 -7.29
C PRO A 377 -1.77 2.99 -7.75
N ALA A 378 -1.48 1.92 -7.01
CA ALA A 378 -2.10 0.62 -7.22
C ALA A 378 -3.62 0.63 -7.00
N ASN A 379 -4.09 1.33 -5.96
CA ASN A 379 -5.52 1.52 -5.67
C ASN A 379 -6.16 2.58 -6.57
N ASP A 380 -5.42 3.62 -6.96
CA ASP A 380 -5.90 4.67 -7.87
C ASP A 380 -6.40 4.11 -9.21
N ALA A 381 -5.77 3.03 -9.70
CA ALA A 381 -6.22 2.30 -10.88
C ALA A 381 -7.67 1.81 -10.78
N CYS A 382 -8.18 1.58 -9.57
CA CYS A 382 -9.58 1.22 -9.31
C CYS A 382 -10.43 2.45 -8.91
N ILE A 383 -9.88 3.32 -8.06
CA ILE A 383 -10.57 4.48 -7.48
C ILE A 383 -11.00 5.48 -8.57
N GLN A 384 -10.26 5.59 -9.68
CA GLN A 384 -10.62 6.43 -10.83
C GLN A 384 -12.04 6.20 -11.37
N CYS A 385 -12.62 5.01 -11.14
CA CYS A 385 -13.99 4.67 -11.56
C CYS A 385 -14.88 4.27 -10.39
N HIS A 386 -14.33 3.61 -9.36
CA HIS A 386 -15.07 3.12 -8.19
C HIS A 386 -15.18 4.14 -7.06
N SER A 387 -15.32 5.43 -7.40
CA SER A 387 -15.52 6.52 -6.46
C SER A 387 -16.54 7.54 -6.96
N GLN A 388 -17.07 8.33 -6.02
CA GLN A 388 -17.71 9.61 -6.33
C GLN A 388 -16.74 10.73 -6.02
N GLY A 389 -16.81 11.79 -6.81
CA GLY A 389 -15.91 12.93 -6.73
C GLY A 389 -16.08 13.85 -7.93
N ARG A 390 -15.14 14.78 -8.08
CA ARG A 390 -15.16 15.81 -9.12
C ARG A 390 -13.75 16.06 -9.65
N PRO A 391 -13.60 16.46 -10.92
CA PRO A 391 -12.34 17.00 -11.41
C PRO A 391 -11.91 18.21 -10.59
N LEU A 392 -10.60 18.40 -10.42
CA LEU A 392 -10.07 19.57 -9.69
C LEU A 392 -10.44 20.90 -10.37
N GLU A 393 -10.46 20.89 -11.70
CA GLU A 393 -10.94 21.98 -12.53
C GLU A 393 -12.26 21.55 -13.18
N ASN A 394 -13.38 22.11 -12.72
CA ASN A 394 -14.71 21.80 -13.25
C ASN A 394 -15.56 23.08 -13.17
N PRO A 395 -16.13 23.60 -14.28
CA PRO A 395 -16.25 22.97 -15.60
C PRO A 395 -14.98 23.03 -16.47
N ILE A 396 -14.80 22.03 -17.34
CA ILE A 396 -13.74 21.97 -18.35
C ILE A 396 -14.32 22.40 -19.71
N ALA A 397 -13.79 23.48 -20.28
CA ALA A 397 -14.30 24.07 -21.53
C ALA A 397 -15.82 24.34 -21.49
N GLY A 398 -16.32 24.83 -20.34
CA GLY A 398 -17.73 25.19 -20.14
C GLY A 398 -18.67 24.00 -19.90
N LYS A 399 -18.16 22.78 -19.74
CA LYS A 399 -18.97 21.59 -19.42
C LYS A 399 -18.55 20.95 -18.11
N TYR A 400 -19.52 20.50 -17.33
CA TYR A 400 -19.27 19.72 -16.13
C TYR A 400 -18.98 18.25 -16.47
N TYR A 401 -18.05 17.63 -15.75
CA TYR A 401 -17.71 16.21 -15.88
C TYR A 401 -17.73 15.50 -14.52
N ASP A 402 -18.11 14.21 -14.52
CA ASP A 402 -18.21 13.36 -13.31
C ASP A 402 -17.21 12.18 -13.33
N TRP A 403 -16.08 12.39 -14.00
CA TRP A 403 -14.97 11.45 -14.11
C TRP A 403 -13.64 12.19 -14.31
N PRO A 404 -12.47 11.58 -14.00
CA PRO A 404 -11.18 12.27 -14.01
C PRO A 404 -10.66 12.51 -15.44
N VAL A 405 -11.07 13.62 -16.05
CA VAL A 405 -10.71 14.00 -17.42
C VAL A 405 -9.20 14.16 -17.57
N GLY A 406 -8.61 13.48 -18.54
CA GLY A 406 -7.16 13.54 -18.83
C GLY A 406 -6.27 12.66 -17.96
N TYR A 407 -6.85 11.96 -16.98
CA TYR A 407 -6.15 10.97 -16.16
C TYR A 407 -5.91 9.66 -16.93
N ASP A 408 -4.72 9.11 -16.73
CA ASP A 408 -4.38 7.72 -17.01
C ASP A 408 -3.51 7.18 -15.87
N VAL A 409 -3.41 5.86 -15.76
CA VAL A 409 -2.75 5.17 -14.64
C VAL A 409 -1.23 5.38 -14.54
N THR A 410 -0.62 6.10 -15.49
CA THR A 410 0.79 6.50 -15.40
C THR A 410 0.96 7.79 -14.58
N LYS A 411 -0.14 8.46 -14.26
CA LYS A 411 -0.20 9.73 -13.51
C LYS A 411 -0.76 9.52 -12.11
N LYS A 412 -0.71 10.58 -11.30
CA LYS A 412 -1.32 10.60 -9.96
C LYS A 412 -2.79 11.00 -10.06
N LEU A 413 -3.69 10.19 -9.51
CA LEU A 413 -5.13 10.48 -9.59
C LEU A 413 -5.50 11.77 -8.86
N SER A 414 -4.82 12.06 -7.75
CA SER A 414 -5.01 13.28 -6.95
C SER A 414 -4.80 14.59 -7.72
N ASP A 415 -4.08 14.56 -8.84
CA ASP A 415 -3.83 15.75 -9.66
C ASP A 415 -4.98 16.03 -10.64
N TYR A 416 -5.97 15.12 -10.71
CA TYR A 416 -7.10 15.19 -11.63
C TYR A 416 -8.46 15.03 -10.93
N TRP A 417 -8.48 14.44 -9.74
CA TRP A 417 -9.71 14.00 -9.08
C TRP A 417 -9.69 14.30 -7.59
N SER A 418 -10.74 14.97 -7.12
CA SER A 418 -11.06 15.08 -5.70
C SER A 418 -12.21 14.15 -5.38
N LEU A 419 -12.06 13.32 -4.34
CA LEU A 419 -13.16 12.49 -3.85
C LEU A 419 -14.27 13.38 -3.28
N GLU A 420 -15.51 12.90 -3.38
CA GLU A 420 -16.67 13.65 -2.89
C GLU A 420 -16.51 13.91 -1.38
N GLU A 421 -16.68 15.17 -0.99
CA GLU A 421 -16.55 15.58 0.41
C GLU A 421 -17.73 15.06 1.24
N HIS A 422 -17.50 14.95 2.55
CA HIS A 422 -18.54 14.65 3.53
C HIS A 422 -18.32 15.45 4.79
N LYS A 423 -19.41 15.67 5.53
CA LYS A 423 -19.39 16.31 6.84
C LYS A 423 -19.94 15.35 7.87
N LEU A 424 -19.12 15.03 8.87
CA LEU A 424 -19.55 14.16 9.96
C LEU A 424 -20.74 14.76 10.71
N GLY A 425 -21.70 13.91 11.06
CA GLY A 425 -22.99 14.28 11.64
C GLY A 425 -24.10 14.57 10.63
N GLU A 426 -23.79 14.65 9.33
CA GLU A 426 -24.76 14.96 8.28
C GLU A 426 -24.84 13.83 7.23
N THR A 427 -26.05 13.29 7.02
CA THR A 427 -26.30 12.37 5.90
C THR A 427 -26.50 13.19 4.64
N SER A 428 -25.66 12.95 3.65
CA SER A 428 -25.79 13.49 2.31
C SER A 428 -26.32 12.42 1.35
N PHE A 429 -26.42 12.81 0.08
CA PHE A 429 -26.78 11.89 -0.98
C PHE A 429 -25.74 10.77 -1.19
N THR A 430 -24.46 11.06 -0.96
CA THR A 430 -23.36 10.11 -1.16
C THR A 430 -22.93 9.45 0.15
N HIS A 431 -22.99 10.15 1.29
CA HIS A 431 -22.46 9.65 2.55
C HIS A 431 -23.54 9.61 3.64
N PHE A 432 -23.45 8.63 4.53
CA PHE A 432 -24.10 8.67 5.83
C PHE A 432 -23.35 9.63 6.77
N ALA A 433 -23.99 9.97 7.89
CA ALA A 433 -23.43 10.88 8.90
C ALA A 433 -22.07 10.47 9.49
N ASP A 434 -21.65 9.21 9.38
CA ASP A 434 -20.33 8.75 9.82
C ASP A 434 -19.26 8.81 8.71
N GLY A 435 -19.62 9.27 7.50
CA GLY A 435 -18.75 9.27 6.33
C GLY A 435 -18.73 7.94 5.55
N THR A 436 -19.52 6.94 5.92
CA THR A 436 -19.66 5.70 5.14
C THR A 436 -20.56 5.92 3.92
N ALA A 437 -20.30 5.20 2.83
CA ALA A 437 -21.10 5.24 1.61
C ALA A 437 -22.60 4.97 1.85
N HIS A 438 -23.42 5.93 1.44
CA HIS A 438 -24.87 5.83 1.33
C HIS A 438 -25.31 5.43 -0.09
N LYS A 439 -24.46 5.62 -1.10
CA LYS A 439 -24.73 5.29 -2.51
C LYS A 439 -23.67 4.37 -3.13
N ASN A 440 -24.06 3.61 -4.15
CA ASN A 440 -23.14 2.79 -4.96
C ASN A 440 -22.11 3.66 -5.73
N ARG A 441 -21.00 3.04 -6.17
CA ARG A 441 -19.79 3.65 -6.76
C ARG A 441 -19.04 4.52 -5.76
N MET A 442 -18.88 4.01 -4.53
CA MET A 442 -18.17 4.70 -3.44
C MET A 442 -17.22 3.78 -2.70
N GLN A 443 -16.91 2.62 -3.28
CA GLN A 443 -16.00 1.65 -2.68
C GLN A 443 -14.61 2.27 -2.45
N GLY A 444 -14.14 3.14 -3.36
CA GLY A 444 -12.92 3.93 -3.19
C GLY A 444 -13.02 4.91 -2.03
N ASN A 445 -14.11 5.68 -1.92
CA ASN A 445 -14.36 6.62 -0.82
C ASN A 445 -14.38 5.90 0.55
N ASP A 446 -15.01 4.74 0.63
CA ASP A 446 -15.01 3.87 1.82
C ASP A 446 -13.63 3.26 2.10
N PHE A 447 -12.91 2.83 1.06
CA PHE A 447 -11.67 2.08 1.22
C PHE A 447 -10.53 2.98 1.70
N VAL A 448 -10.40 4.21 1.19
CA VAL A 448 -9.30 5.12 1.57
C VAL A 448 -9.34 5.54 3.05
N GLN A 449 -10.50 5.51 3.68
CA GLN A 449 -10.69 5.77 5.11
C GLN A 449 -10.55 4.50 5.99
N SER A 450 -10.34 3.34 5.38
CA SER A 450 -10.27 2.06 6.09
C SER A 450 -8.87 1.78 6.65
N LEU A 451 -8.80 0.97 7.72
CA LEU A 451 -7.52 0.48 8.25
C LEU A 451 -6.77 -0.37 7.23
N MET A 452 -7.48 -1.07 6.34
CA MET A 452 -6.87 -1.87 5.27
C MET A 452 -6.01 -1.00 4.36
N TYR A 453 -6.54 0.15 3.94
CA TYR A 453 -5.81 1.09 3.10
C TYR A 453 -4.60 1.69 3.83
N THR A 454 -4.74 2.08 5.10
CA THR A 454 -3.62 2.60 5.89
C THR A 454 -2.52 1.56 6.13
N HIS A 455 -2.85 0.27 6.06
CA HIS A 455 -1.89 -0.84 6.15
C HIS A 455 -1.36 -1.31 4.79
N GLY A 456 -1.66 -0.59 3.71
CA GLY A 456 -1.12 -0.86 2.38
C GLY A 456 -1.81 -1.99 1.61
N VAL A 457 -2.99 -2.45 2.06
CA VAL A 457 -3.80 -3.42 1.32
C VAL A 457 -4.36 -2.76 0.06
N THR A 458 -4.43 -3.52 -1.03
CA THR A 458 -4.96 -3.03 -2.31
C THR A 458 -6.27 -3.71 -2.70
N CYS A 459 -7.04 -3.09 -3.61
CA CYS A 459 -8.26 -3.68 -4.14
C CYS A 459 -8.02 -5.11 -4.69
N PHE A 460 -6.92 -5.30 -5.42
CA PHE A 460 -6.55 -6.60 -6.01
C PHE A 460 -5.86 -7.56 -5.02
N THR A 461 -5.73 -7.19 -3.74
CA THR A 461 -5.48 -8.18 -2.69
C THR A 461 -6.70 -9.09 -2.54
N CYS A 462 -7.91 -8.53 -2.70
CA CYS A 462 -9.17 -9.25 -2.57
C CYS A 462 -9.80 -9.63 -3.92
N HIS A 463 -9.57 -8.84 -4.97
CA HIS A 463 -10.20 -9.01 -6.29
C HIS A 463 -9.24 -9.51 -7.38
N GLU A 464 -9.68 -10.48 -8.20
CA GLU A 464 -9.03 -10.89 -9.44
C GLU A 464 -9.73 -10.22 -10.63
N VAL A 465 -9.19 -9.08 -11.06
CA VAL A 465 -9.83 -8.22 -12.07
C VAL A 465 -9.87 -8.84 -13.47
N HIS A 466 -9.01 -9.81 -13.75
CA HIS A 466 -9.02 -10.52 -15.03
C HIS A 466 -10.03 -11.66 -15.08
N GLY A 467 -10.83 -11.86 -14.03
CA GLY A 467 -11.90 -12.86 -14.01
C GLY A 467 -11.55 -14.13 -13.24
N THR A 468 -12.57 -14.65 -12.57
CA THR A 468 -12.52 -15.74 -11.59
C THR A 468 -13.93 -16.31 -11.45
N GLU A 469 -14.05 -17.51 -10.91
CA GLU A 469 -15.35 -18.16 -10.66
C GLU A 469 -16.11 -17.53 -9.47
N TYR A 470 -15.41 -16.82 -8.59
CA TYR A 470 -16.02 -16.25 -7.39
C TYR A 470 -16.77 -14.96 -7.69
N ASN A 471 -17.94 -14.82 -7.06
CA ASN A 471 -18.79 -13.64 -7.16
C ASN A 471 -18.00 -12.33 -6.88
N ALA A 472 -18.39 -11.25 -7.56
CA ALA A 472 -17.74 -9.94 -7.50
C ALA A 472 -16.23 -9.97 -7.82
N ASN A 473 -15.81 -10.93 -8.65
CA ASN A 473 -14.42 -11.15 -9.03
C ASN A 473 -13.49 -11.31 -7.83
N LEU A 474 -13.89 -12.03 -6.78
CA LEU A 474 -13.02 -12.29 -5.62
C LEU A 474 -11.93 -13.31 -5.95
N ARG A 475 -10.77 -13.22 -5.29
CA ARG A 475 -9.66 -14.19 -5.51
C ARG A 475 -9.92 -15.56 -4.91
N LYS A 476 -10.74 -15.62 -3.85
CA LYS A 476 -11.16 -16.83 -3.11
C LYS A 476 -12.55 -16.59 -2.53
N PRO A 477 -13.22 -17.61 -1.96
CA PRO A 477 -14.44 -17.38 -1.17
C PRO A 477 -14.21 -16.35 -0.05
N ALA A 478 -15.22 -15.53 0.22
CA ALA A 478 -15.07 -14.33 1.06
C ALA A 478 -14.48 -14.63 2.45
N ASN A 479 -14.98 -15.64 3.16
CA ASN A 479 -14.43 -16.02 4.47
C ASN A 479 -12.97 -16.43 4.41
N VAL A 480 -12.57 -17.16 3.37
CA VAL A 480 -11.18 -17.60 3.19
C VAL A 480 -10.27 -16.39 2.98
N LEU A 481 -10.71 -15.41 2.17
CA LEU A 481 -9.96 -14.16 1.97
C LEU A 481 -9.75 -13.40 3.28
N CYS A 482 -10.79 -13.23 4.08
CA CYS A 482 -10.68 -12.54 5.36
C CYS A 482 -9.71 -13.27 6.30
N LEU A 483 -9.82 -14.60 6.37
CA LEU A 483 -9.04 -15.43 7.28
C LEU A 483 -7.56 -15.60 6.88
N ASP A 484 -7.19 -15.29 5.64
CA ASP A 484 -5.77 -15.24 5.22
C ASP A 484 -4.96 -14.26 6.11
N CYS A 485 -5.59 -13.21 6.65
CA CYS A 485 -4.98 -12.25 7.57
C CYS A 485 -5.63 -12.24 8.97
N HIS A 486 -6.92 -12.56 9.04
CA HIS A 486 -7.73 -12.55 10.26
C HIS A 486 -8.00 -13.97 10.79
N GLY A 487 -7.06 -14.89 10.61
CA GLY A 487 -7.19 -16.26 11.13
C GLY A 487 -7.36 -16.30 12.66
N PRO A 488 -7.83 -17.42 13.25
CA PRO A 488 -8.06 -17.55 14.69
C PRO A 488 -6.83 -17.26 15.57
N SER A 489 -5.62 -17.49 15.03
CA SER A 489 -4.35 -17.21 15.70
C SER A 489 -3.85 -15.77 15.52
N SER A 490 -4.52 -14.97 14.67
CA SER A 490 -4.19 -13.57 14.45
C SER A 490 -4.70 -12.70 15.61
N PRO A 491 -3.93 -11.72 16.10
CA PRO A 491 -4.42 -10.72 17.04
C PRO A 491 -5.62 -9.92 16.52
N ASN A 492 -5.83 -9.90 15.21
CA ASN A 492 -6.96 -9.24 14.55
C ASN A 492 -8.05 -10.23 14.12
N GLY A 493 -7.98 -11.48 14.56
CA GLY A 493 -8.88 -12.55 14.17
C GLY A 493 -10.24 -12.53 14.89
N PRO A 494 -11.08 -13.56 14.69
CA PRO A 494 -12.40 -13.63 15.30
C PRO A 494 -12.39 -13.83 16.82
N HIS A 495 -11.26 -14.17 17.43
CA HIS A 495 -11.15 -14.46 18.87
C HIS A 495 -12.26 -15.41 19.38
N ALA A 496 -12.54 -16.45 18.60
CA ALA A 496 -13.45 -17.53 18.95
C ALA A 496 -12.90 -18.84 18.34
N PRO A 497 -13.23 -20.02 18.90
CA PRO A 497 -12.72 -21.30 18.39
C PRO A 497 -13.19 -21.62 16.96
N THR A 498 -14.35 -21.10 16.56
CA THR A 498 -14.92 -21.29 15.22
C THR A 498 -15.58 -20.01 14.71
N ILE A 499 -15.74 -19.89 13.39
CA ILE A 499 -16.48 -18.78 12.76
C ILE A 499 -17.94 -18.78 13.25
N ALA A 500 -18.59 -19.94 13.34
CA ALA A 500 -19.97 -20.05 13.79
C ALA A 500 -20.17 -19.55 15.23
N GLN A 501 -19.19 -19.78 16.11
CA GLN A 501 -19.21 -19.21 17.45
C GLN A 501 -18.97 -17.70 17.44
N HIS A 502 -18.09 -17.19 16.56
CA HIS A 502 -17.86 -15.75 16.42
C HIS A 502 -19.09 -15.01 15.88
N THR A 503 -19.75 -15.57 14.86
CA THR A 503 -20.88 -14.94 14.18
C THR A 503 -22.21 -15.22 14.88
N HIS A 504 -22.26 -16.24 15.74
CA HIS A 504 -23.48 -16.79 16.33
C HIS A 504 -24.49 -17.31 15.28
N HIS A 505 -23.98 -17.76 14.14
CA HIS A 505 -24.76 -18.29 13.02
C HIS A 505 -24.36 -19.72 12.68
N LYS A 506 -25.27 -20.49 12.05
CA LYS A 506 -24.97 -21.85 11.60
C LYS A 506 -23.84 -21.81 10.55
N PRO A 507 -22.92 -22.80 10.52
CA PRO A 507 -21.75 -22.78 9.64
C PRO A 507 -22.03 -22.52 8.16
N ASP A 508 -23.16 -23.02 7.65
CA ASP A 508 -23.62 -22.99 6.27
C ASP A 508 -24.56 -21.82 5.94
N SER A 509 -24.86 -20.96 6.92
CA SER A 509 -25.77 -19.84 6.71
C SER A 509 -25.05 -18.58 6.21
N ALA A 510 -25.76 -17.74 5.45
CA ALA A 510 -25.23 -16.47 4.95
C ALA A 510 -24.76 -15.52 6.07
N GLY A 511 -25.36 -15.62 7.27
CA GLY A 511 -24.94 -14.84 8.45
C GLY A 511 -23.58 -15.29 9.02
N ASN A 512 -23.09 -16.47 8.65
CA ASN A 512 -21.77 -16.96 9.03
C ASN A 512 -20.64 -16.48 8.08
N GLU A 513 -20.93 -15.56 7.16
CA GLU A 513 -19.92 -14.90 6.34
C GLU A 513 -19.41 -13.60 7.00
N CYS A 514 -18.09 -13.40 7.04
CA CYS A 514 -17.46 -12.19 7.58
C CYS A 514 -18.05 -10.93 6.94
N ILE A 515 -18.23 -10.97 5.62
CA ILE A 515 -18.75 -9.85 4.82
C ILE A 515 -20.21 -9.53 5.11
N SER A 516 -20.99 -10.45 5.69
CA SER A 516 -22.39 -10.19 6.04
C SER A 516 -22.49 -9.15 7.16
N CYS A 517 -21.55 -9.16 8.11
CA CYS A 517 -21.55 -8.24 9.24
C CYS A 517 -20.55 -7.08 9.07
N HIS A 518 -19.38 -7.33 8.49
CA HIS A 518 -18.32 -6.33 8.33
C HIS A 518 -18.40 -5.55 7.02
N MET A 519 -19.16 -6.02 6.04
CA MET A 519 -19.41 -5.31 4.78
C MET A 519 -20.90 -5.30 4.47
N PRO A 520 -21.73 -4.72 5.36
CA PRO A 520 -23.18 -4.77 5.22
C PRO A 520 -23.62 -4.05 3.94
N LYS A 521 -24.73 -4.51 3.36
CA LYS A 521 -25.31 -3.93 2.14
C LYS A 521 -26.11 -2.68 2.47
N ILE A 522 -25.41 -1.55 2.60
CA ILE A 522 -25.98 -0.28 3.05
C ILE A 522 -25.97 0.84 2.00
N ALA A 523 -25.18 0.66 0.93
CA ALA A 523 -25.01 1.67 -0.10
C ALA A 523 -26.01 1.43 -1.25
N GLN A 524 -26.94 2.36 -1.46
CA GLN A 524 -28.04 2.20 -2.40
C GLN A 524 -27.60 2.26 -3.87
N THR A 525 -28.06 1.31 -4.68
CA THR A 525 -27.85 1.32 -6.15
C THR A 525 -29.15 1.58 -6.92
N LEU A 526 -30.27 0.97 -6.52
CA LEU A 526 -31.57 1.15 -7.17
C LEU A 526 -32.71 0.73 -6.25
N GLY A 527 -33.49 1.69 -5.74
CA GLY A 527 -34.58 1.39 -4.81
C GLY A 527 -34.06 0.68 -3.56
N ASP A 528 -34.56 -0.50 -3.27
CA ASP A 528 -34.16 -1.37 -2.16
C ASP A 528 -32.92 -2.23 -2.44
N VAL A 529 -32.35 -2.17 -3.65
CA VAL A 529 -31.10 -2.87 -3.97
C VAL A 529 -29.91 -2.08 -3.43
N ASN A 530 -29.15 -2.71 -2.54
CA ASN A 530 -27.96 -2.14 -1.88
C ASN A 530 -26.69 -2.96 -2.19
N VAL A 531 -25.54 -2.29 -2.20
CA VAL A 531 -24.21 -2.87 -2.34
C VAL A 531 -23.43 -2.77 -1.03
N ARG A 532 -22.36 -3.57 -0.92
CA ARG A 532 -21.56 -3.70 0.29
C ARG A 532 -20.67 -2.48 0.54
N SER A 533 -20.65 -1.99 1.77
CA SER A 533 -19.65 -1.01 2.24
C SER A 533 -18.25 -1.62 2.26
N HIS A 534 -17.24 -0.78 2.05
CA HIS A 534 -15.81 -1.16 2.07
C HIS A 534 -15.04 -0.46 3.21
N THR A 535 -15.74 0.01 4.25
CA THR A 535 -15.09 0.49 5.48
C THR A 535 -14.64 -0.67 6.38
N PHE A 536 -15.18 -1.88 6.15
CA PHE A 536 -14.99 -3.11 6.94
C PHE A 536 -15.47 -3.02 8.40
N ARG A 537 -16.15 -1.93 8.75
CA ARG A 537 -16.64 -1.66 10.10
C ARG A 537 -17.91 -2.45 10.36
N PHE A 538 -18.03 -2.97 11.58
CA PHE A 538 -19.28 -3.52 12.07
C PHE A 538 -20.23 -2.37 12.43
N VAL A 539 -21.31 -2.20 11.64
CA VAL A 539 -22.33 -1.17 11.92
C VAL A 539 -23.29 -1.71 12.97
N THR A 540 -23.27 -1.12 14.17
CA THR A 540 -24.09 -1.56 15.32
C THR A 540 -25.54 -1.06 15.22
N ALA A 541 -26.45 -1.68 15.95
CA ALA A 541 -27.83 -1.20 16.06
C ALA A 541 -27.91 0.21 16.70
N ALA A 542 -26.99 0.54 17.61
CA ALA A 542 -26.90 1.88 18.19
C ALA A 542 -26.58 2.95 17.12
N MET A 543 -25.75 2.64 16.12
CA MET A 543 -25.49 3.54 14.99
C MET A 543 -26.73 3.75 14.11
N SER A 544 -27.61 2.75 13.98
CA SER A 544 -28.91 2.95 13.32
C SER A 544 -29.78 3.96 14.06
N GLU A 545 -29.78 3.93 15.39
CA GLU A 545 -30.59 4.85 16.18
C GLU A 545 -30.06 6.28 16.10
N SER A 546 -28.75 6.47 16.28
CA SER A 546 -28.12 7.80 16.34
C SER A 546 -27.82 8.41 14.98
N LEU A 547 -27.39 7.61 14.00
CA LEU A 547 -26.89 8.07 12.70
C LEU A 547 -27.77 7.64 11.51
N LYS A 548 -28.84 6.88 11.75
CA LYS A 548 -29.79 6.39 10.73
C LYS A 548 -29.13 5.52 9.65
N ILE A 549 -28.03 4.86 9.98
CA ILE A 549 -27.32 3.93 9.09
C ILE A 549 -27.92 2.53 9.25
N PRO A 550 -28.27 1.80 8.17
CA PRO A 550 -28.71 0.40 8.30
C PRO A 550 -27.62 -0.47 8.95
N ASN A 551 -27.93 -1.17 10.04
CA ASN A 551 -26.94 -1.98 10.77
C ASN A 551 -26.80 -3.40 10.24
N ALA A 552 -25.71 -4.05 10.63
CA ALA A 552 -25.34 -5.40 10.20
C ALA A 552 -26.39 -6.49 10.53
N CYS A 553 -27.26 -6.28 11.51
CA CYS A 553 -28.27 -7.25 11.93
C CYS A 553 -29.59 -7.04 11.17
N ASN A 554 -30.14 -5.82 11.22
CA ASN A 554 -31.47 -5.51 10.70
C ASN A 554 -31.52 -5.45 9.16
N VAL A 555 -30.37 -5.47 8.45
CA VAL A 555 -30.35 -5.70 6.99
C VAL A 555 -30.84 -7.10 6.59
N CYS A 556 -30.77 -8.08 7.49
CA CYS A 556 -31.28 -9.45 7.28
C CYS A 556 -32.49 -9.75 8.17
N HIS A 557 -32.49 -9.26 9.41
CA HIS A 557 -33.57 -9.42 10.37
C HIS A 557 -34.55 -8.25 10.30
N THR A 558 -35.21 -8.09 9.15
CA THR A 558 -36.08 -6.95 8.84
C THR A 558 -37.37 -6.92 9.68
N ASP A 559 -37.74 -8.05 10.27
CA ASP A 559 -38.88 -8.21 11.18
C ASP A 559 -38.56 -7.87 12.65
N LYS A 560 -37.28 -7.59 12.95
CA LYS A 560 -36.81 -7.30 14.30
C LYS A 560 -36.51 -5.82 14.48
N SER A 561 -36.63 -5.35 15.72
CA SER A 561 -36.21 -4.01 16.09
C SER A 561 -34.69 -3.91 16.23
N THR A 562 -34.16 -2.69 16.22
CA THR A 562 -32.80 -2.36 16.63
C THR A 562 -32.54 -2.75 18.10
N LYS A 563 -33.54 -2.54 18.98
CA LYS A 563 -33.47 -2.99 20.38
C LYS A 563 -33.23 -4.49 20.49
N TRP A 564 -33.90 -5.32 19.68
CA TRP A 564 -33.65 -6.77 19.66
C TRP A 564 -32.19 -7.08 19.32
N ALA A 565 -31.62 -6.40 18.32
CA ALA A 565 -30.23 -6.60 17.93
C ALA A 565 -29.27 -6.15 19.05
N THR A 566 -29.51 -5.01 19.68
CA THR A 566 -28.74 -4.55 20.85
C THR A 566 -28.82 -5.55 22.00
N ASP A 567 -30.02 -6.00 22.37
CA ASP A 567 -30.24 -6.96 23.44
C ASP A 567 -29.51 -8.28 23.13
N ALA A 568 -29.56 -8.77 21.89
CA ALA A 568 -28.81 -9.96 21.47
C ALA A 568 -27.30 -9.77 21.63
N LEU A 569 -26.74 -8.65 21.13
CA LEU A 569 -25.31 -8.36 21.20
C LEU A 569 -24.80 -8.22 22.64
N THR A 570 -25.64 -7.74 23.57
CA THR A 570 -25.25 -7.65 24.99
C THR A 570 -25.07 -9.00 25.68
N THR A 571 -25.61 -10.08 25.11
CA THR A 571 -25.41 -11.45 25.63
C THR A 571 -24.06 -12.06 25.21
N TRP A 572 -23.36 -11.44 24.25
CA TRP A 572 -22.08 -11.96 23.75
C TRP A 572 -20.96 -11.64 24.74
N THR A 573 -20.44 -12.65 25.43
CA THR A 573 -19.45 -12.50 26.50
C THR A 573 -18.01 -12.39 25.99
N ASP A 574 -17.79 -12.64 24.71
CA ASP A 574 -16.49 -12.65 24.04
C ASP A 574 -16.19 -11.34 23.28
N ARG A 575 -17.07 -10.34 23.38
CA ARG A 575 -16.91 -9.02 22.76
C ARG A 575 -17.02 -7.91 23.79
N SER A 576 -16.32 -6.81 23.50
CA SER A 576 -16.39 -5.62 24.35
C SER A 576 -17.80 -5.01 24.27
N PRO A 577 -18.53 -4.85 25.39
CA PRO A 577 -19.83 -4.19 25.38
C PRO A 577 -19.73 -2.74 24.89
N TRP A 578 -18.56 -2.11 25.05
CA TRP A 578 -18.24 -0.77 24.55
C TRP A 578 -18.11 -0.69 23.03
N ARG A 579 -17.84 -1.82 22.35
CA ARG A 579 -17.84 -1.90 20.88
C ARG A 579 -19.20 -2.28 20.31
N MET A 580 -20.01 -3.00 21.09
CA MET A 580 -21.26 -3.60 20.59
C MET A 580 -22.52 -2.78 20.90
N GLY A 581 -22.49 -1.82 21.83
CA GLY A 581 -23.60 -0.88 22.00
C GLY A 581 -23.79 -0.35 23.43
N LYS A 582 -22.98 0.63 23.80
CA LYS A 582 -23.44 1.78 24.58
C LYS A 582 -23.24 3.05 23.77
#